data_AF-A0AAV8PFA6-F1
#
_entry.id   AF-A0AAV8PFA6-F1
#
_cell.length_a   1.000
_cell.length_b   1.000
_cell.length_c   1.000
_cell.angle_alpha   90.00
_cell.angle_beta   90.00
_cell.angle_gamma   90.00
#
_symmetry.space_group_name_H-M   'P 1'
#
loop_
_entity.id
_entity.type
_entity.pdbx_description
1 polymer ?
#
loop_
_entity_poly.entity_id
_entity_poly.type
_entity_poly.pdbx_seq_one_letter_code
_entity_poly.pdbx_strand_id
1 'polypeptide(L)' 'MDEWGSCVGIVYRNDCNKLDAPVSSVMRGPPPCVTKSTSIGRVIDLLLEKYQQIVVVVRNSSVYETINGCSLRPVGDFTL' A
#
# COMPACT_ATOMS: atom_id res chain seq x y z
N MET A 1 4.03 -5.71 7.58
CA MET A 1 4.33 -4.46 8.32
C MET A 1 5.73 -4.58 8.90
N ASP A 2 6.42 -3.46 9.10
CA ASP A 2 7.63 -3.46 9.92
C ASP A 2 7.29 -3.41 11.42
N GLU A 3 8.33 -3.36 12.26
CA GLU A 3 8.23 -3.24 13.72
C GLU A 3 7.61 -1.91 14.20
N TRP A 4 7.57 -0.89 13.35
CA TRP A 4 7.04 0.45 13.64
C TRP A 4 5.55 0.60 13.27
N GLY A 5 5.01 -0.39 12.54
CA GLY A 5 3.64 -0.42 12.03
C GLY A 5 3.48 0.19 10.64
N SER A 6 4.58 0.38 9.90
CA SER A 6 4.60 0.88 8.52
C SER A 6 4.22 -0.21 7.52
N CYS A 7 3.53 0.18 6.45
CA CYS A 7 3.29 -0.71 5.31
C CYS A 7 4.53 -0.76 4.43
N VAL A 8 5.23 -1.90 4.45
CA VAL A 8 6.49 -2.13 3.72
C VAL A 8 6.32 -2.91 2.41
N GLY A 9 5.11 -3.42 2.14
CA GLY A 9 4.88 -4.23 0.97
C GLY A 9 3.51 -4.88 0.95
N ILE A 10 3.22 -5.48 -0.20
CA ILE A 10 1.97 -6.16 -0.47
C ILE A 10 2.21 -7.49 -1.18
N VAL A 11 1.33 -8.46 -0.92
CA VAL A 11 1.37 -9.79 -1.54
C VAL A 11 0.07 -9.99 -2.29
N TYR A 12 0.17 -10.28 -3.58
CA TYR A 12 -0.98 -10.67 -4.38
C TYR A 12 -1.17 -12.18 -4.34
N ARG A 13 -2.42 -12.65 -4.31
CA ARG A 13 -2.72 -14.09 -4.35
C ARG A 13 -2.04 -14.80 -5.54
N ASN A 14 -1.97 -14.12 -6.68
CA ASN A 14 -1.35 -14.69 -7.89
C ASN A 14 0.18 -14.86 -7.76
N ASP A 15 0.81 -14.14 -6.83
CA ASP A 15 2.25 -14.28 -6.55
C ASP A 15 2.54 -15.44 -5.58
N CYS A 16 1.51 -15.95 -4.88
CA CYS A 16 1.61 -17.08 -3.94
C CYS A 16 1.70 -18.44 -4.66
N ASN A 17 2.73 -18.63 -5.48
CA ASN A 17 2.94 -19.84 -6.28
C ASN A 17 3.74 -20.96 -5.58
N LYS A 18 4.36 -20.66 -4.42
CA LYS A 18 5.13 -21.59 -3.60
C LYS A 18 4.74 -21.42 -2.14
N LEU A 19 4.06 -22.41 -1.57
CA LEU A 19 3.49 -22.32 -0.22
C LEU A 19 4.56 -22.32 0.88
N ASP A 20 5.70 -22.98 0.66
CA ASP A 20 6.79 -23.07 1.63
C ASP A 20 7.79 -21.91 1.51
N ALA A 21 7.58 -20.99 0.58
CA ALA A 21 8.45 -19.83 0.40
C ALA A 21 8.12 -18.76 1.46
N PRO A 22 9.12 -18.02 1.95
CA PRO A 22 8.86 -16.92 2.87
C PRO A 22 8.04 -15.82 2.17
N VAL A 23 7.12 -15.19 2.90
CA VAL A 23 6.26 -14.12 2.38
C VAL A 23 7.07 -12.99 1.74
N SER A 24 8.24 -12.66 2.30
CA SER A 24 9.15 -11.64 1.76
C SER A 24 9.64 -11.93 0.35
N SER A 25 9.66 -13.19 -0.10
CA SER A 25 10.10 -13.57 -1.45
C SER A 25 9.04 -13.32 -2.53
N VAL A 26 7.76 -13.22 -2.15
CA VAL A 26 6.63 -12.97 -3.04
C VAL A 26 6.00 -11.59 -2.81
N MET A 27 6.52 -10.84 -1.83
CA MET A 27 6.06 -9.51 -1.50
C MET A 27 6.61 -8.49 -2.50
N ARG A 28 5.72 -7.67 -3.05
CA ARG A 28 6.09 -6.50 -3.83
C ARG A 28 6.32 -5.31 -2.91
N GLY A 29 6.99 -4.28 -3.41
CA GLY A 29 7.23 -3.03 -2.69
C GLY A 29 5.94 -2.36 -2.18
N PRO A 30 6.06 -1.33 -1.34
CA PRO A 30 4.91 -0.70 -0.72
C PRO A 30 3.94 -0.15 -1.79
N PRO A 31 2.63 -0.38 -1.65
CA PRO A 31 1.63 0.25 -2.51
C PRO A 31 1.57 1.77 -2.21
N PRO A 32 0.99 2.58 -3.12
CA PRO A 32 0.73 3.99 -2.85
C PRO A 32 -0.18 4.13 -1.64
N CYS A 33 0.03 5.22 -0.90
CA CYS A 33 -0.69 5.51 0.32
C CYS A 33 -1.49 6.79 0.20
N VAL A 34 -2.70 6.78 0.75
CA VAL A 34 -3.62 7.91 0.76
C VAL A 34 -4.17 8.15 2.16
N THR A 35 -4.64 9.36 2.41
CA THR A 35 -5.27 9.70 3.69
C THR A 35 -6.78 9.49 3.59
N LYS A 36 -7.46 9.42 4.74
CA LYS A 36 -8.93 9.39 4.79
C LYS A 36 -9.61 10.59 4.12
N SER A 37 -8.90 11.71 3.93
CA SER A 37 -9.40 12.92 3.26
C SER A 37 -9.13 12.93 1.75
N THR A 38 -8.38 11.98 1.22
CA THR A 38 -8.14 11.87 -0.21
C THR A 38 -9.44 11.49 -0.93
N SER A 39 -9.80 12.22 -1.98
CA SER A 39 -11.03 11.95 -2.74
C SER A 39 -10.92 10.64 -3.53
N ILE A 40 -12.05 9.95 -3.71
CA ILE A 40 -12.09 8.68 -4.47
C ILE A 40 -11.57 8.87 -5.90
N GLY A 41 -11.91 9.98 -6.56
CA GLY A 41 -11.38 10.29 -7.90
C GLY A 41 -9.86 10.30 -7.94
N ARG A 42 -9.21 10.95 -6.95
CA ARG A 42 -7.74 10.96 -6.86
C ARG A 42 -7.16 9.58 -6.54
N VAL A 43 -7.86 8.75 -5.76
CA VAL A 43 -7.45 7.35 -5.52
C VAL A 43 -7.47 6.55 -6.82
N ILE A 44 -8.52 6.68 -7.62
CA ILE A 44 -8.63 6.00 -8.92
C ILE A 44 -7.52 6.46 -9.87
N ASP A 45 -7.27 7.77 -9.98
CA ASP A 45 -6.19 8.31 -10.82
C ASP A 45 -4.84 7.71 -10.42
N LEU A 46 -4.53 7.65 -9.11
CA LEU A 46 -3.28 7.07 -8.61
C LEU A 46 -3.13 5.58 -8.96
N LEU A 47 -4.21 4.81 -8.87
CA LEU A 47 -4.21 3.39 -9.20
C LEU A 47 -3.94 3.16 -10.70
N LEU A 48 -4.56 3.98 -11.56
CA LEU A 48 -4.34 3.95 -13.01
C LEU A 48 -2.93 4.41 -13.39
N GLU A 49 -2.44 5.52 -12.81
CA GLU A 49 -1.08 6.05 -13.05
C GLU A 49 0.02 5.05 -12.68
N LYS A 50 -0.18 4.29 -11.60
CA LYS A 50 0.81 3.35 -11.06
C LYS A 50 0.61 1.91 -11.55
N TYR A 51 -0.41 1.65 -12.37
CA TYR A 51 -0.82 0.30 -12.78
C TYR A 51 -0.95 -0.66 -11.59
N GLN A 52 -1.51 -0.16 -10.47
CA GLN A 52 -1.74 -0.94 -9.26
C GLN A 52 -3.22 -1.12 -9.00
N GLN A 53 -3.58 -2.20 -8.29
CA GLN A 53 -4.97 -2.55 -8.00
C GLN A 53 -5.41 -2.16 -6.58
N ILE A 54 -4.47 -1.66 -5.77
CA ILE A 54 -4.70 -1.40 -4.36
C ILE A 54 -3.88 -0.21 -3.87
N VAL A 55 -4.49 0.53 -2.96
CA VAL A 55 -3.91 1.65 -2.23
C VAL A 55 -4.14 1.42 -0.75
N VAL A 56 -3.18 1.83 0.07
CA VAL A 56 -3.27 1.74 1.53
C VAL A 56 -3.78 3.07 2.09
N VAL A 57 -4.83 3.00 2.89
CA VAL A 57 -5.37 4.17 3.60
C VAL A 57 -4.64 4.29 4.93
N VAL A 58 -4.01 5.45 5.16
CA VAL A 58 -3.27 5.75 6.39
C VAL A 58 -3.96 6.83 7.22
N ARG A 59 -3.65 6.85 8.51
CA ARG A 59 -4.07 7.95 9.38
C ARG A 59 -3.34 9.23 8.96
N ASN A 60 -4.07 10.35 8.90
CA ASN A 60 -3.46 11.65 8.67
C ASN A 60 -2.61 12.04 9.90
N SER A 61 -1.30 11.91 9.81
CA SER A 61 -0.35 12.52 10.74
C SER A 61 0.65 13.30 9.91
N SER A 62 0.74 14.62 10.19
CA SER A 62 1.61 15.63 9.57
C SER A 62 2.32 15.18 8.29
N VAL A 63 1.65 15.52 7.18
CA VAL A 63 2.01 15.32 5.78
C VAL A 63 3.48 15.67 5.51
N TYR A 64 4.31 14.64 5.28
CA TYR A 64 5.36 14.72 4.28
C TYR A 64 5.02 13.70 3.20
N GLU A 65 4.59 14.21 2.06
CA GLU A 65 4.17 13.50 0.85
C GLU A 65 5.31 12.68 0.24
N THR A 66 5.76 11.63 0.93
CA THR A 66 6.72 10.71 0.33
C THR A 66 5.95 9.65 -0.42
N ILE A 67 5.71 9.93 -1.69
CA ILE A 67 5.10 9.06 -2.72
C ILE A 67 5.84 7.70 -2.84
N ASN A 68 6.98 7.54 -2.16
CA ASN A 68 7.88 6.40 -2.27
C ASN A 68 7.98 5.53 -0.99
N GLY A 69 7.21 5.81 0.06
CA GLY A 69 7.29 5.01 1.28
C GLY A 69 6.25 5.36 2.33
N CYS A 70 5.59 4.34 2.86
CA CYS A 70 4.47 4.49 3.78
C CYS A 70 4.93 4.34 5.23
N SER A 71 5.59 5.35 5.80
CA SER A 71 5.99 5.39 7.22
C SER A 71 4.80 5.56 8.19
N LEU A 72 3.58 5.65 7.64
CA LEU A 72 2.36 5.91 8.37
C LEU A 72 1.58 4.62 8.61
N ARG A 73 1.00 4.52 9.82
CA ARG A 73 0.23 3.34 10.23
C ARG A 73 -1.01 3.20 9.34
N PRO A 74 -1.17 2.06 8.66
CA PRO A 74 -2.33 1.79 7.85
C PRO A 74 -3.56 1.60 8.73
N VAL A 75 -4.69 2.09 8.26
CA VAL A 75 -6.00 2.01 8.91
C VAL A 75 -7.04 1.32 8.03
N GLY A 76 -6.67 0.98 6.79
CA GLY A 76 -7.49 0.25 5.84
C GLY A 76 -6.81 0.24 4.46
N ASP A 77 -7.50 -0.32 3.50
CA ASP A 77 -7.10 -0.40 2.10
C ASP A 77 -8.28 -0.08 1.17
N PHE A 78 -7.97 0.28 -0.07
CA PHE A 78 -8.93 0.47 -1.14
C PHE A 78 -8.46 -0.33 -2.36
N THR A 79 -9.32 -1.19 -2.89
CA THR A 79 -9.06 -2.03 -4.07
C THR A 79 -10.05 -1.71 -5.20
N LEU A 80 -9.57 -1.71 -6.44
CA LEU A 80 -10.40 -1.65 -7.66
C LEU A 80 -11.00 -3.00 -8.03
#